data_AF-A0A3D1EUT7-F1
#
_entry.id   AF-A0A3D1EUT7-F1
#
_cell.length_a   1.000
_cell.length_b   1.000
_cell.length_c   1.000
_cell.angle_alpha   90.00
_cell.angle_beta   90.00
_cell.angle_gamma   90.00
#
_symmetry.space_group_name_H-M   'P 1'
#
loop_
_entity.id
_entity.type
_entity.pdbx_description
1 polymer ?
#
loop_
_entity_poly.entity_id
_entity_poly.type
_entity_poly.pdbx_seq_one_letter_code
_entity_poly.pdbx_strand_id
1 'polypeptide(L)'
;MIFQSNWILTMQRLFCILIFSFSISTIVIQTIKADDIFPDESGTIPIAAWDVIPDQIIDQPFHAGVIAFHEVSVSVHFTIKSKDQTVAQLQVDSPTLNPRTGVWEFVLPIDPKQIPDGDFQVIATCTPGGQGNRAVTLEPLNLFANHAKSLGPFKTVYADADTGDDNSPGTQAKPFKTLAKAVKAAGDGGTVLLGAGEYSPHQIRAGLNRKYWTTIAPTLGTQVQDVQISSGRPGTQRLRFERITLFADKAQGKYNTIIAGENGKTQVWLDQCVMLNKQGRWKGNVNVLGNRYVSYITGGLSTQLNNGPAARLMRNHRVEHITSDAFTSVAVAINSTVVDIDRGPTSAHPDFHQSHVAKPDQFNTNRILYNVRGIDCIAQGFFGLNLKDSAFVNCLYDKVQGNYYRSQYSGKLDHVLFFHITLPNQTWLWRSNLKTRNCYILNSLFQSMGTMKGADVLGVTISDTHIMGKNSMSKTAHLTVGSPMFINAQENNFAIPTSSPAAGNAPRLQTVPADINGKARQNDKVDRGAFIAE
;
A
#
# COMPACT_ATOMS: atom_id res chain seq x y z
N MET A 1 29.36 81.09 24.56
CA MET A 1 29.75 80.15 23.50
C MET A 1 28.94 78.87 23.63
N ILE A 2 28.86 78.07 22.56
CA ILE A 2 28.28 76.72 22.50
C ILE A 2 29.24 75.75 23.27
N PHE A 3 28.87 74.57 23.81
CA PHE A 3 27.86 73.57 23.42
C PHE A 3 27.15 72.86 24.62
N GLN A 4 26.29 71.89 24.27
CA GLN A 4 25.49 70.95 25.08
C GLN A 4 26.39 69.93 25.86
N SER A 5 25.93 69.01 26.74
CA SER A 5 24.61 68.36 26.88
C SER A 5 24.28 67.81 28.28
N ASN A 6 23.00 67.90 28.65
CA ASN A 6 22.11 66.97 29.40
C ASN A 6 22.57 66.20 30.67
N TRP A 7 21.76 66.34 31.75
CA TRP A 7 21.59 65.35 32.84
C TRP A 7 20.48 64.32 32.40
N ILE A 8 19.53 63.72 33.14
CA ILE A 8 18.91 63.80 34.50
C ILE A 8 18.00 62.52 34.62
N LEU A 9 17.49 61.95 35.74
CA LEU A 9 17.52 62.20 37.19
C LEU A 9 17.37 60.85 37.97
N THR A 10 18.34 60.52 38.82
CA THR A 10 18.29 59.83 40.13
C THR A 10 16.91 59.43 40.73
N MET A 11 16.78 58.22 41.32
CA MET A 11 16.50 58.01 42.76
C MET A 11 16.50 56.54 43.23
N GLN A 12 16.67 56.32 44.54
CA GLN A 12 16.84 55.03 45.21
C GLN A 12 16.42 55.15 46.70
N ARG A 13 16.08 54.01 47.36
CA ARG A 13 15.78 53.85 48.81
C ARG A 13 14.38 54.35 49.23
N LEU A 14 13.73 53.84 50.28
CA LEU A 14 13.96 52.66 51.15
C LEU A 14 12.60 52.19 51.71
N PHE A 15 12.44 50.90 52.06
CA PHE A 15 11.91 50.47 53.37
C PHE A 15 12.00 48.94 53.51
N CYS A 16 12.24 48.45 54.73
CA CYS A 16 12.29 47.01 55.05
C CYS A 16 11.21 46.65 56.08
N ILE A 17 10.46 45.59 55.83
CA ILE A 17 9.79 44.76 56.86
C ILE A 17 10.07 43.29 56.49
N LEU A 18 10.23 42.43 57.50
CA LEU A 18 10.73 41.07 57.40
C LEU A 18 9.65 40.06 57.87
N ILE A 19 9.78 38.78 57.45
CA ILE A 19 9.02 37.60 57.94
C ILE A 19 7.54 37.59 57.49
N PHE A 20 7.14 36.73 56.56
CA PHE A 20 6.91 35.31 56.85
C PHE A 20 7.32 34.37 55.69
N SER A 21 7.71 33.14 56.03
CA SER A 21 8.07 32.11 55.05
C SER A 21 6.84 31.36 54.54
N PHE A 22 6.63 31.39 53.23
CA PHE A 22 5.82 30.41 52.51
C PHE A 22 6.59 29.91 51.30
N SER A 23 7.03 28.65 51.36
CA SER A 23 7.67 27.96 50.24
C SER A 23 6.63 27.64 49.17
N ILE A 24 6.33 28.60 48.31
CA ILE A 24 5.62 28.32 47.05
C ILE A 24 6.58 27.52 46.17
N SER A 25 6.50 26.20 46.26
CA SER A 25 7.05 25.31 45.24
C SER A 25 6.29 25.58 43.95
N THR A 26 6.88 26.41 43.07
CA THR A 26 6.39 26.59 41.71
C THR A 26 6.42 25.24 41.01
N ILE A 27 5.28 24.55 40.98
CA ILE A 27 5.10 23.36 40.14
C ILE A 27 5.17 23.88 38.71
N VAL A 28 6.35 23.79 38.12
CA VAL A 28 6.53 23.96 36.68
C VAL A 28 5.83 22.77 36.04
N ILE A 29 4.53 22.95 35.76
CA ILE A 29 3.81 22.13 34.81
C ILE A 29 4.45 22.45 33.47
N GLN A 30 5.48 21.69 33.11
CA GLN A 30 5.96 21.60 31.75
C GLN A 30 4.82 20.97 30.95
N THR A 31 3.97 21.83 30.41
CA THR A 31 3.03 21.49 29.35
C THR A 31 3.86 21.12 28.13
N ILE A 32 4.28 19.86 28.06
CA ILE A 32 4.90 19.25 26.88
C ILE A 32 3.97 19.56 25.72
N LYS A 33 4.43 20.38 24.78
CA LYS A 33 3.61 20.71 23.62
C LYS A 33 3.54 19.49 22.71
N ALA A 34 2.53 19.42 21.85
CA ALA A 34 2.50 18.37 20.82
C ALA A 34 3.78 18.39 19.96
N ASP A 35 4.35 19.59 19.80
CA ASP A 35 5.62 19.96 19.18
C ASP A 35 6.84 19.15 19.67
N ASP A 36 6.86 18.68 20.93
CA ASP A 36 7.97 17.86 21.47
C ASP A 36 7.86 16.36 21.11
N ILE A 37 6.68 15.91 20.64
CA ILE A 37 6.35 14.50 20.42
C ILE A 37 6.53 14.09 18.96
N PHE A 38 6.34 15.02 18.04
CA PHE A 38 6.43 14.84 16.60
C PHE A 38 7.56 15.72 16.02
N PRO A 39 8.17 15.38 14.87
CA PRO A 39 9.12 16.29 14.23
C PRO A 39 8.45 17.63 13.89
N ASP A 40 9.17 18.73 14.11
CA ASP A 40 8.74 20.06 13.65
C ASP A 40 8.77 20.11 12.12
N GLU A 41 7.59 20.26 11.52
CA GLU A 41 7.35 20.15 10.09
C GLU A 41 6.19 21.08 9.70
N SER A 42 6.42 21.97 8.75
CA SER A 42 5.40 22.89 8.24
C SER A 42 4.44 22.18 7.26
N GLY A 43 3.22 21.91 7.72
CA GLY A 43 2.14 21.40 6.88
C GLY A 43 2.29 19.94 6.42
N THR A 44 1.20 19.42 5.84
CA THR A 44 1.05 18.06 5.31
C THR A 44 1.62 17.93 3.88
N ILE A 45 1.79 16.68 3.41
CA ILE A 45 2.29 16.33 2.07
C ILE A 45 1.34 15.31 1.42
N PRO A 46 1.18 15.26 0.08
CA PRO A 46 0.41 14.20 -0.55
C PRO A 46 0.94 12.80 -0.26
N ILE A 47 0.06 11.89 0.18
CA ILE A 47 0.38 10.48 0.36
C ILE A 47 0.19 9.80 -1.01
N ALA A 48 1.30 9.56 -1.70
CA ALA A 48 1.29 9.19 -3.11
C ALA A 48 2.24 8.05 -3.48
N ALA A 49 1.90 7.32 -4.54
CA ALA A 49 2.73 6.29 -5.14
C ALA A 49 2.35 5.98 -6.60
N TRP A 50 3.31 5.43 -7.36
CA TRP A 50 3.09 4.89 -8.70
C TRP A 50 2.26 3.59 -8.67
N ASP A 51 1.26 3.48 -9.56
CA ASP A 51 0.60 2.21 -9.92
C ASP A 51 1.30 1.51 -11.12
N VAL A 52 2.60 1.72 -11.26
CA VAL A 52 3.39 1.29 -12.43
C VAL A 52 4.60 0.50 -11.99
N ILE A 53 4.86 -0.62 -12.67
CA ILE A 53 6.10 -1.38 -12.50
C ILE A 53 7.21 -0.61 -13.23
N PRO A 54 8.34 -0.27 -12.59
CA PRO A 54 9.46 0.36 -13.29
C PRO A 54 10.10 -0.62 -14.29
N ASP A 55 11.00 -0.11 -15.13
CA ASP A 55 11.85 -0.91 -16.01
C ASP A 55 11.10 -1.73 -17.09
N GLN A 56 9.82 -1.40 -17.33
CA GLN A 56 9.03 -1.96 -18.43
C GLN A 56 9.47 -1.39 -19.79
N ILE A 57 9.48 -2.26 -20.80
CA ILE A 57 9.61 -1.88 -22.21
C ILE A 57 8.22 -1.61 -22.77
N ILE A 58 8.04 -0.46 -23.43
CA ILE A 58 6.80 -0.06 -24.08
C ILE A 58 7.03 0.27 -25.56
N ASP A 59 6.17 -0.27 -26.42
CA ASP A 59 6.18 -0.07 -27.88
C ASP A 59 4.82 0.37 -28.43
N GLN A 60 3.78 0.28 -27.61
CA GLN A 60 2.40 0.72 -27.82
C GLN A 60 2.00 1.77 -26.77
N PRO A 61 0.91 2.55 -26.98
CA PRO A 61 0.44 3.55 -26.02
C PRO A 61 0.19 2.99 -24.61
N PHE A 62 0.65 3.72 -23.59
CA PHE A 62 0.75 3.25 -22.21
C PHE A 62 0.28 4.32 -21.22
N HIS A 63 -0.58 3.95 -20.28
CA HIS A 63 -1.20 4.90 -19.34
C HIS A 63 -0.52 4.82 -17.97
N ALA A 64 0.56 5.59 -17.75
CA ALA A 64 1.20 5.68 -16.44
C ALA A 64 0.25 6.30 -15.41
N GLY A 65 0.37 5.89 -14.14
CA GLY A 65 -0.64 6.16 -13.11
C GLY A 65 -0.03 6.43 -11.75
N VAL A 66 -0.57 7.43 -11.04
CA VAL A 66 -0.22 7.78 -9.67
C VAL A 66 -1.49 7.85 -8.83
N ILE A 67 -1.57 7.05 -7.77
CA ILE A 67 -2.54 7.28 -6.69
C ILE A 67 -1.96 8.34 -5.74
N ALA A 68 -2.78 9.30 -5.32
CA ALA A 68 -2.37 10.35 -4.39
C ALA A 68 -3.55 10.86 -3.55
N PHE A 69 -3.34 11.00 -2.24
CA PHE A 69 -4.36 11.36 -1.26
C PHE A 69 -3.89 12.51 -0.34
N HIS A 70 -4.82 13.36 0.07
CA HIS A 70 -4.64 14.47 1.00
C HIS A 70 -6.01 14.85 1.60
N GLU A 71 -6.04 15.49 2.76
CA GLU A 71 -7.28 15.95 3.44
C GLU A 71 -7.96 17.16 2.80
N VAL A 72 -7.38 17.74 1.74
CA VAL A 72 -7.92 18.90 1.02
C VAL A 72 -8.16 18.53 -0.45
N SER A 73 -7.07 18.43 -1.22
CA SER A 73 -7.05 18.02 -2.62
C SER A 73 -5.61 17.70 -3.02
N VAL A 74 -5.43 17.02 -4.16
CA VAL A 74 -4.12 16.85 -4.81
C VAL A 74 -4.25 17.12 -6.30
N SER A 75 -3.25 17.77 -6.90
CA SER A 75 -3.00 17.68 -8.34
C SER A 75 -1.62 17.11 -8.61
N VAL A 76 -1.43 16.49 -9.78
CA VAL A 76 -0.16 15.84 -10.15
C VAL A 76 0.38 16.45 -11.43
N HIS A 77 1.60 17.00 -11.33
CA HIS A 77 2.38 17.46 -12.46
C HIS A 77 3.32 16.36 -12.94
N PHE A 78 3.09 15.85 -14.14
CA PHE A 78 3.96 14.89 -14.81
C PHE A 78 4.97 15.57 -15.71
N THR A 79 6.19 15.05 -15.76
CA THR A 79 7.25 15.45 -16.70
C THR A 79 7.95 14.21 -17.20
N ILE A 80 7.98 14.02 -18.52
CA ILE A 80 8.72 12.94 -19.19
C ILE A 80 10.08 13.50 -19.62
N LYS A 81 11.16 12.82 -19.25
CA LYS A 81 12.54 13.13 -19.70
C LYS A 81 13.17 11.96 -20.45
N SER A 82 13.84 12.23 -21.56
CA SER A 82 14.77 11.28 -22.20
C SER A 82 16.07 12.00 -22.53
N LYS A 83 17.22 11.37 -22.25
CA LYS A 83 18.56 11.97 -22.42
C LYS A 83 18.66 13.36 -21.77
N ASP A 84 18.16 13.45 -20.54
CA ASP A 84 17.99 14.65 -19.70
C ASP A 84 17.09 15.78 -20.24
N GLN A 85 16.67 15.72 -21.50
CA GLN A 85 15.73 16.66 -22.12
C GLN A 85 14.29 16.33 -21.74
N THR A 86 13.50 17.34 -21.39
CA THR A 86 12.04 17.22 -21.23
C THR A 86 11.40 17.02 -22.61
N VAL A 87 10.69 15.90 -22.80
CA VAL A 87 10.00 15.58 -24.06
C VAL A 87 8.49 15.84 -23.99
N ALA A 88 7.88 15.77 -22.80
CA ALA A 88 6.47 16.09 -22.56
C ALA A 88 6.23 16.49 -21.10
N GLN A 89 5.17 17.25 -20.85
CA GLN A 89 4.66 17.57 -19.52
C GLN A 89 3.12 17.55 -19.52
N LEU A 90 2.51 17.20 -18.39
CA LEU A 90 1.05 17.18 -18.24
C LEU A 90 0.66 17.52 -16.81
N GLN A 91 -0.26 18.46 -16.65
CA GLN A 91 -0.94 18.74 -15.37
C GLN A 91 -2.23 17.92 -15.29
N VAL A 92 -2.46 17.23 -14.17
CA VAL A 92 -3.69 16.45 -13.93
C VAL A 92 -4.30 16.86 -12.58
N ASP A 93 -5.44 17.54 -12.64
CA ASP A 93 -6.07 18.17 -11.46
C ASP A 93 -7.20 17.32 -10.83
N SER A 94 -7.46 16.11 -11.34
CA SER A 94 -8.35 15.12 -10.72
C SER A 94 -8.05 13.71 -11.24
N PRO A 95 -8.25 12.66 -10.41
CA PRO A 95 -8.08 11.28 -10.83
C PRO A 95 -9.17 10.81 -11.82
N THR A 96 -8.78 9.98 -12.77
CA THR A 96 -9.64 9.37 -13.80
C THR A 96 -9.42 7.85 -13.84
N LEU A 97 -10.35 7.10 -14.46
CA LEU A 97 -10.20 5.66 -14.60
C LEU A 97 -9.09 5.32 -15.62
N ASN A 98 -7.99 4.72 -15.15
CA ASN A 98 -6.92 4.25 -16.01
C ASN A 98 -7.37 3.00 -16.80
N PRO A 99 -7.44 3.06 -18.14
CA PRO A 99 -7.91 1.94 -18.96
C PRO A 99 -6.96 0.73 -18.96
N ARG A 100 -5.70 0.89 -18.52
CA ARG A 100 -4.73 -0.23 -18.40
C ARG A 100 -4.90 -1.01 -17.10
N THR A 101 -5.33 -0.38 -16.00
CA THR A 101 -5.25 -0.97 -14.65
C THR A 101 -6.61 -1.17 -13.97
N GLY A 102 -7.65 -0.46 -14.41
CA GLY A 102 -8.95 -0.45 -13.74
C GLY A 102 -8.94 0.32 -12.42
N VAL A 103 -7.97 1.22 -12.23
CA VAL A 103 -7.79 2.05 -11.02
C VAL A 103 -8.21 3.48 -11.34
N TRP A 104 -8.89 4.15 -10.41
CA TRP A 104 -9.13 5.58 -10.49
C TRP A 104 -7.94 6.34 -9.89
N GLU A 105 -7.18 7.03 -10.72
CA GLU A 105 -5.87 7.61 -10.36
C GLU A 105 -5.49 8.79 -11.25
N PHE A 106 -4.39 9.49 -10.95
CA PHE A 106 -3.89 10.55 -11.83
C PHE A 106 -3.15 9.90 -13.02
N VAL A 107 -3.73 9.99 -14.21
CA VAL A 107 -3.26 9.27 -15.41
C VAL A 107 -2.45 10.17 -16.35
N LEU A 108 -1.28 9.67 -16.75
CA LEU A 108 -0.47 10.19 -17.85
C LEU A 108 -0.53 9.22 -19.04
N PRO A 109 -1.15 9.60 -20.17
CA PRO A 109 -1.01 8.91 -21.44
C PRO A 109 0.42 9.09 -21.98
N ILE A 110 1.06 8.00 -22.39
CA ILE A 110 2.40 7.98 -23.01
C ILE A 110 2.30 7.31 -24.37
N ASP A 111 2.68 8.02 -25.43
CA ASP A 111 2.86 7.46 -26.76
C ASP A 111 4.36 7.25 -27.04
N PRO A 112 4.87 5.99 -27.07
CA PRO A 112 6.29 5.73 -27.29
C PRO A 112 6.77 6.09 -28.70
N LYS A 113 5.89 6.50 -29.63
CA LYS A 113 6.29 7.10 -30.91
C LYS A 113 6.92 8.49 -30.76
N GLN A 114 6.61 9.19 -29.67
CA GLN A 114 7.02 10.56 -29.41
C GLN A 114 8.29 10.64 -28.54
N ILE A 115 8.82 9.48 -28.12
CA ILE A 115 10.01 9.35 -27.28
C ILE A 115 11.06 8.56 -28.10
N PRO A 116 12.31 9.02 -28.20
CA PRO A 116 13.37 8.23 -28.82
C PRO A 116 13.53 6.88 -28.10
N ASP A 117 13.67 5.79 -28.86
CA ASP A 117 13.98 4.47 -28.29
C ASP A 117 15.19 4.57 -27.33
N GLY A 118 15.05 3.97 -26.15
CA GLY A 118 15.99 4.14 -25.05
C GLY A 118 15.30 4.22 -23.69
N ASP A 119 16.08 4.53 -22.65
CA ASP A 119 15.53 4.94 -21.35
C ASP A 119 14.83 6.30 -21.46
N PHE A 120 13.75 6.40 -20.70
CA PHE A 120 13.17 7.66 -20.31
C PHE A 120 12.67 7.57 -18.86
N GLN A 121 12.53 8.72 -18.21
CA GLN A 121 12.00 8.84 -16.86
C GLN A 121 10.67 9.57 -16.90
N VAL A 122 9.71 9.10 -16.11
CA VAL A 122 8.53 9.89 -15.73
C VAL A 122 8.73 10.39 -14.31
N ILE A 123 8.70 11.71 -14.15
CA ILE A 123 8.73 12.40 -12.87
C ILE A 123 7.29 12.83 -12.57
N ALA A 124 6.83 12.62 -11.33
CA ALA A 124 5.52 13.08 -10.87
C ALA A 124 5.68 13.90 -9.59
N THR A 125 5.32 15.18 -9.65
CA THR A 125 5.23 16.07 -8.48
C THR A 125 3.76 16.19 -8.08
N CYS A 126 3.43 15.69 -6.90
CA CYS A 126 2.10 15.80 -6.31
C CYS A 126 2.04 17.08 -5.46
N THR A 127 1.09 17.96 -5.74
CA THR A 127 0.91 19.24 -5.05
C THR A 127 -0.40 19.21 -4.25
N PRO A 128 -0.37 19.46 -2.93
CA PRO A 128 -1.57 19.51 -2.11
C PRO A 128 -2.32 20.83 -2.24
N GLY A 129 -3.62 20.79 -1.98
CA GLY A 129 -4.40 21.99 -1.64
C GLY A 129 -4.15 22.46 -0.20
N GLY A 130 -4.49 23.72 0.09
CA GLY A 130 -4.40 24.33 1.42
C GLY A 130 -3.12 25.13 1.65
N GLN A 131 -3.21 26.16 2.50
CA GLN A 131 -2.09 27.05 2.80
C GLN A 131 -1.10 26.38 3.77
N GLY A 132 0.19 26.41 3.42
CA GLY A 132 1.29 25.88 4.25
C GLY A 132 1.65 24.41 3.99
N ASN A 133 0.86 23.70 3.18
CA ASN A 133 1.13 22.31 2.81
C ASN A 133 2.21 22.23 1.72
N ARG A 134 2.90 21.09 1.63
CA ARG A 134 4.13 20.91 0.82
C ARG A 134 3.92 19.90 -0.31
N ALA A 135 4.42 20.23 -1.50
CA ALA A 135 4.46 19.27 -2.61
C ALA A 135 5.49 18.15 -2.35
N VAL A 136 5.26 16.98 -2.95
CA VAL A 136 6.19 15.85 -2.94
C VAL A 136 6.44 15.34 -4.36
N THR A 137 7.71 15.15 -4.72
CA THR A 137 8.09 14.49 -5.98
C THR A 137 8.33 13.01 -5.70
N LEU A 138 7.68 12.13 -6.46
CA LEU A 138 7.93 10.69 -6.40
C LEU A 138 9.29 10.33 -7.00
N GLU A 139 9.89 9.25 -6.50
CA GLU A 139 11.05 8.60 -7.13
C GLU A 139 10.80 8.42 -8.64
N PRO A 140 11.73 8.85 -9.53
CA PRO A 140 11.53 8.80 -10.98
C PRO A 140 11.22 7.38 -11.48
N LEU A 141 10.12 7.25 -12.21
CA LEU A 141 9.71 6.00 -12.85
C LEU A 141 10.52 5.82 -14.15
N ASN A 142 11.54 4.96 -14.10
CA ASN A 142 12.27 4.56 -15.29
C ASN A 142 11.40 3.63 -16.16
N LEU A 143 11.35 3.90 -17.46
CA LEU A 143 10.69 3.08 -18.49
C LEU A 143 11.56 3.07 -19.76
N PHE A 144 11.24 2.18 -20.70
CA PHE A 144 11.98 2.04 -21.95
C PHE A 144 11.07 2.17 -23.17
N ALA A 145 11.32 3.18 -24.00
CA ALA A 145 10.67 3.31 -25.29
C ALA A 145 11.34 2.34 -26.28
N ASN A 146 10.54 1.59 -27.04
CA ASN A 146 11.01 0.64 -28.05
C ASN A 146 10.02 0.55 -29.22
N HIS A 147 9.56 1.70 -29.71
CA HIS A 147 8.64 1.75 -30.85
C HIS A 147 9.38 1.39 -32.15
N ALA A 148 10.59 1.91 -32.35
CA ALA A 148 11.41 1.63 -33.53
C ALA A 148 12.21 0.30 -33.43
N LYS A 149 11.98 -0.48 -32.36
CA LYS A 149 12.57 -1.82 -32.10
C LYS A 149 14.10 -1.84 -31.96
N SER A 150 14.72 -0.69 -31.71
CA SER A 150 16.19 -0.55 -31.66
C SER A 150 16.84 -0.99 -30.35
N LEU A 151 16.06 -1.28 -29.29
CA LEU A 151 16.59 -1.94 -28.07
C LEU A 151 17.04 -3.40 -28.31
N GLY A 152 16.74 -3.95 -29.49
CA GLY A 152 17.25 -5.22 -29.97
C GLY A 152 16.22 -6.36 -30.00
N PRO A 153 16.54 -7.48 -30.67
CA PRO A 153 15.68 -8.66 -30.71
C PRO A 153 15.75 -9.42 -29.39
N PHE A 154 14.75 -9.20 -28.53
CA PHE A 154 14.55 -10.01 -27.33
C PHE A 154 14.25 -11.47 -27.71
N LYS A 155 14.97 -12.41 -27.11
CA LYS A 155 14.86 -13.83 -27.47
C LYS A 155 13.71 -14.49 -26.72
N THR A 156 12.87 -15.22 -27.46
CA THR A 156 11.98 -16.23 -26.89
C THR A 156 12.67 -17.58 -26.96
N VAL A 157 12.76 -18.27 -25.83
CA VAL A 157 13.27 -19.65 -25.73
C VAL A 157 12.29 -20.54 -24.96
N TYR A 158 12.39 -21.84 -25.16
CA TYR A 158 11.50 -22.84 -24.59
C TYR A 158 12.25 -23.73 -23.60
N ALA A 159 11.59 -24.11 -22.51
CA ALA A 159 12.02 -25.19 -21.64
C ALA A 159 10.87 -26.17 -21.36
N ASP A 160 11.23 -27.44 -21.18
CA ASP A 160 10.31 -28.54 -20.89
C ASP A 160 10.99 -29.48 -19.89
N ALA A 161 10.41 -29.64 -18.70
CA ALA A 161 11.05 -30.35 -17.59
C ALA A 161 11.30 -31.83 -17.92
N ASP A 162 10.38 -32.47 -18.64
CA ASP A 162 10.38 -33.90 -18.90
C ASP A 162 11.19 -34.24 -20.16
N THR A 163 10.91 -33.58 -21.28
CA THR A 163 11.45 -33.89 -22.61
C THR A 163 12.64 -33.03 -23.04
N GLY A 164 12.90 -31.91 -22.37
CA GLY A 164 13.97 -31.00 -22.72
C GLY A 164 15.39 -31.51 -22.41
N ASP A 165 16.37 -30.88 -23.07
CA ASP A 165 17.81 -31.12 -22.88
C ASP A 165 18.56 -29.78 -22.83
N ASP A 166 19.39 -29.55 -21.81
CA ASP A 166 20.18 -28.32 -21.68
C ASP A 166 21.30 -28.19 -22.73
N ASN A 167 21.54 -29.20 -23.57
CA ASN A 167 22.40 -29.12 -24.75
C ASN A 167 21.64 -28.72 -26.04
N SER A 168 20.30 -28.73 -26.03
CA SER A 168 19.48 -28.30 -27.17
C SER A 168 19.54 -26.78 -27.42
N PRO A 169 19.11 -26.30 -28.60
CA PRO A 169 19.10 -24.86 -28.91
C PRO A 169 18.03 -24.03 -28.16
N GLY A 170 17.07 -24.67 -27.47
CA GLY A 170 16.00 -23.96 -26.75
C GLY A 170 14.83 -23.52 -27.64
N THR A 171 14.61 -24.18 -28.77
CA THR A 171 13.45 -23.96 -29.64
C THR A 171 12.26 -24.80 -29.18
N GLN A 172 11.04 -24.50 -29.63
CA GLN A 172 9.84 -25.25 -29.22
C GLN A 172 9.94 -26.77 -29.52
N ALA A 173 10.61 -27.14 -30.62
CA ALA A 173 10.82 -28.54 -31.01
C ALA A 173 12.07 -29.19 -30.37
N LYS A 174 12.94 -28.40 -29.72
CA LYS A 174 14.11 -28.84 -28.97
C LYS A 174 14.35 -27.91 -27.76
N PRO A 175 13.50 -28.01 -26.73
CA PRO A 175 13.55 -27.12 -25.57
C PRO A 175 14.74 -27.43 -24.65
N PHE A 176 15.11 -26.46 -23.80
CA PHE A 176 16.01 -26.71 -22.67
C PHE A 176 15.32 -27.57 -21.61
N LYS A 177 16.08 -28.24 -20.74
CA LYS A 177 15.50 -28.97 -19.60
C LYS A 177 15.25 -28.07 -18.40
N THR A 178 16.16 -27.12 -18.14
CA THR A 178 16.13 -26.33 -16.90
C THR A 178 15.78 -24.86 -17.14
N LEU A 179 14.99 -24.31 -16.21
CA LEU A 179 14.75 -22.87 -16.10
C LEU A 179 16.05 -22.07 -15.98
N ALA A 180 17.06 -22.62 -15.29
CA ALA A 180 18.37 -21.99 -15.13
C ALA A 180 19.15 -21.85 -16.46
N LYS A 181 19.04 -22.83 -17.38
CA LYS A 181 19.58 -22.73 -18.74
C LYS A 181 18.77 -21.74 -19.58
N ALA A 182 17.44 -21.85 -19.54
CA ALA A 182 16.54 -21.02 -20.34
C ALA A 182 16.66 -19.51 -20.04
N VAL A 183 16.66 -19.10 -18.76
CA VAL A 183 16.78 -17.68 -18.35
C VAL A 183 18.14 -17.08 -18.72
N LYS A 184 19.20 -17.89 -18.79
CA LYS A 184 20.51 -17.47 -19.32
C LYS A 184 20.49 -17.30 -20.84
N ALA A 185 19.85 -18.23 -21.55
CA ALA A 185 19.78 -18.23 -23.02
C ALA A 185 18.86 -17.13 -23.59
N ALA A 186 17.73 -16.86 -22.92
CA ALA A 186 16.82 -15.76 -23.23
C ALA A 186 17.52 -14.39 -23.15
N GLY A 187 18.39 -14.22 -22.15
CA GLY A 187 19.08 -12.96 -21.91
C GLY A 187 18.17 -11.88 -21.32
N ASP A 188 18.73 -10.69 -21.17
CA ASP A 188 18.03 -9.52 -20.63
C ASP A 188 16.87 -9.08 -21.54
N GLY A 189 15.71 -8.77 -20.96
CA GLY A 189 14.47 -8.49 -21.70
C GLY A 189 13.84 -9.70 -22.42
N GLY A 190 14.47 -10.87 -22.39
CA GLY A 190 13.99 -12.08 -23.09
C GLY A 190 12.80 -12.77 -22.40
N THR A 191 12.23 -13.74 -23.11
CA THR A 191 11.09 -14.56 -22.66
C THR A 191 11.47 -16.04 -22.61
N VAL A 192 11.12 -16.69 -21.51
CA VAL A 192 11.16 -18.14 -21.33
C VAL A 192 9.71 -18.65 -21.32
N LEU A 193 9.40 -19.55 -22.26
CA LEU A 193 8.13 -20.27 -22.31
C LEU A 193 8.33 -21.68 -21.75
N LEU A 194 7.54 -22.03 -20.75
CA LEU A 194 7.62 -23.30 -20.02
C LEU A 194 6.49 -24.25 -20.45
N GLY A 195 6.86 -25.46 -20.87
CA GLY A 195 5.95 -26.60 -20.91
C GLY A 195 5.48 -26.97 -19.49
N ALA A 196 4.48 -27.84 -19.40
CA ALA A 196 4.02 -28.36 -18.11
C ALA A 196 5.15 -29.07 -17.34
N GLY A 197 5.02 -29.17 -16.02
CA GLY A 197 6.00 -29.82 -15.14
C GLY A 197 6.54 -28.91 -14.03
N GLU A 198 7.49 -29.45 -13.25
CA GLU A 198 8.13 -28.73 -12.15
C GLU A 198 9.53 -28.24 -12.51
N TYR A 199 9.81 -26.97 -12.21
CA TYR A 199 11.10 -26.33 -12.42
C TYR A 199 11.64 -25.74 -11.12
N SER A 200 12.93 -25.90 -10.86
CA SER A 200 13.58 -25.21 -9.74
C SER A 200 14.09 -23.83 -10.14
N PRO A 201 13.81 -22.76 -9.36
CA PRO A 201 14.44 -21.45 -9.52
C PRO A 201 15.75 -21.35 -8.73
N HIS A 202 16.26 -22.45 -8.16
CA HIS A 202 17.48 -22.44 -7.37
C HIS A 202 18.71 -22.26 -8.27
N GLN A 203 19.57 -21.29 -7.92
CA GLN A 203 20.85 -21.01 -8.61
C GLN A 203 20.74 -20.68 -10.12
N ILE A 204 19.64 -20.04 -10.57
CA ILE A 204 19.55 -19.49 -11.93
C ILE A 204 20.79 -18.65 -12.26
N ARG A 205 21.25 -17.78 -11.34
CA ARG A 205 22.52 -17.02 -11.42
C ARG A 205 22.77 -16.37 -12.79
N ALA A 206 21.73 -15.76 -13.38
CA ALA A 206 21.81 -15.06 -14.67
C ALA A 206 22.09 -13.55 -14.51
N GLY A 207 22.68 -13.15 -13.38
CA GLY A 207 23.23 -11.82 -13.13
C GLY A 207 22.32 -10.87 -12.34
N LEU A 208 22.98 -9.92 -11.66
CA LEU A 208 22.35 -8.80 -10.92
C LEU A 208 22.49 -7.45 -11.66
N ASN A 209 22.93 -7.47 -12.92
CA ASN A 209 23.12 -6.28 -13.77
C ASN A 209 22.20 -6.33 -15.01
N ARG A 210 20.97 -6.84 -14.85
CA ARG A 210 19.92 -6.85 -15.91
C ARG A 210 19.19 -5.51 -15.92
N LYS A 211 18.94 -4.94 -17.09
CA LYS A 211 18.24 -3.67 -17.32
C LYS A 211 16.72 -3.84 -17.39
N TYR A 212 16.24 -4.93 -17.98
CA TYR A 212 14.82 -5.15 -18.28
C TYR A 212 14.24 -6.35 -17.51
N TRP A 213 12.92 -6.47 -17.54
CA TRP A 213 12.24 -7.69 -17.07
C TRP A 213 12.45 -8.86 -18.01
N THR A 214 12.94 -9.98 -17.48
CA THR A 214 12.97 -11.27 -18.19
C THR A 214 11.71 -12.04 -17.82
N THR A 215 10.85 -12.31 -18.80
CA THR A 215 9.54 -12.96 -18.57
C THR A 215 9.70 -14.48 -18.53
N ILE A 216 9.05 -15.12 -17.56
CA ILE A 216 8.96 -16.58 -17.39
C ILE A 216 7.47 -16.91 -17.33
N ALA A 217 6.95 -17.53 -18.39
CA ALA A 217 5.53 -17.74 -18.61
C ALA A 217 5.23 -19.17 -19.08
N PRO A 218 3.99 -19.67 -18.95
CA PRO A 218 3.59 -20.94 -19.55
C PRO A 218 3.58 -20.85 -21.09
N THR A 219 3.74 -21.98 -21.77
CA THR A 219 3.40 -22.12 -23.19
C THR A 219 1.91 -21.87 -23.44
N LEU A 220 1.56 -21.45 -24.67
CA LEU A 220 0.17 -21.16 -25.03
C LEU A 220 -0.71 -22.42 -24.87
N GLY A 221 -1.84 -22.29 -24.16
CA GLY A 221 -2.77 -23.38 -23.85
C GLY A 221 -2.55 -24.06 -22.50
N THR A 222 -1.35 -23.96 -21.93
CA THR A 222 -1.00 -24.52 -20.61
C THR A 222 -1.61 -23.69 -19.47
N GLN A 223 -2.12 -24.35 -18.43
CA GLN A 223 -2.79 -23.69 -17.29
C GLN A 223 -1.80 -23.30 -16.19
N VAL A 224 -2.24 -22.40 -15.30
CA VAL A 224 -1.41 -21.81 -14.23
C VAL A 224 -0.89 -22.85 -13.24
N GLN A 225 -1.67 -23.91 -12.98
CA GLN A 225 -1.30 -25.02 -12.10
C GLN A 225 -0.39 -26.09 -12.74
N ASP A 226 -0.29 -26.10 -14.07
CA ASP A 226 0.47 -27.13 -14.81
C ASP A 226 1.97 -26.80 -14.83
N VAL A 227 2.33 -25.52 -14.70
CA VAL A 227 3.72 -25.03 -14.60
C VAL A 227 4.00 -24.65 -13.15
N GLN A 228 4.83 -25.45 -12.47
CA GLN A 228 5.11 -25.30 -11.04
C GLN A 228 6.58 -24.92 -10.79
N ILE A 229 6.80 -23.85 -10.04
CA ILE A 229 8.12 -23.38 -9.63
C ILE A 229 8.30 -23.71 -8.14
N SER A 230 9.22 -24.63 -7.82
CA SER A 230 9.49 -25.01 -6.43
C SER A 230 10.32 -23.95 -5.68
N SER A 231 10.49 -24.12 -4.37
CA SER A 231 11.17 -23.09 -3.56
C SER A 231 12.66 -22.97 -3.87
N GLY A 232 13.20 -21.74 -3.95
CA GLY A 232 14.61 -21.55 -4.25
C GLY A 232 15.16 -20.12 -4.10
N ARG A 233 16.42 -19.97 -4.52
CA ARG A 233 17.19 -18.71 -4.49
C ARG A 233 17.74 -18.41 -5.90
N PRO A 234 17.12 -17.52 -6.68
CA PRO A 234 17.49 -17.27 -8.07
C PRO A 234 18.90 -16.70 -8.29
N GLY A 235 19.44 -15.89 -7.37
CA GLY A 235 20.68 -15.15 -7.62
C GLY A 235 20.63 -14.28 -8.89
N THR A 236 19.43 -13.79 -9.25
CA THR A 236 19.11 -13.11 -10.51
C THR A 236 18.03 -12.05 -10.23
N GLN A 237 18.17 -10.86 -10.78
CA GLN A 237 17.20 -9.76 -10.63
C GLN A 237 16.25 -9.63 -11.83
N ARG A 238 15.22 -8.80 -11.68
CA ARG A 238 14.26 -8.44 -12.74
C ARG A 238 13.68 -9.67 -13.47
N LEU A 239 13.33 -10.68 -12.69
CA LEU A 239 12.51 -11.80 -13.17
C LEU A 239 11.03 -11.45 -13.03
N ARG A 240 10.30 -11.53 -14.14
CA ARG A 240 8.83 -11.44 -14.18
C ARG A 240 8.30 -12.86 -14.35
N PHE A 241 7.75 -13.44 -13.29
CA PHE A 241 7.00 -14.68 -13.38
C PHE A 241 5.56 -14.31 -13.75
N GLU A 242 5.01 -14.94 -14.79
CA GLU A 242 3.70 -14.61 -15.36
C GLU A 242 2.84 -15.88 -15.48
N ARG A 243 1.63 -15.88 -14.90
CA ARG A 243 0.63 -16.97 -15.04
C ARG A 243 1.17 -18.37 -14.70
N ILE A 244 1.96 -18.51 -13.64
CA ILE A 244 2.48 -19.80 -13.15
C ILE A 244 2.19 -20.00 -11.66
N THR A 245 2.31 -21.23 -11.18
CA THR A 245 2.28 -21.56 -9.76
C THR A 245 3.68 -21.57 -9.18
N LEU A 246 3.90 -20.88 -8.07
CA LEU A 246 5.13 -20.91 -7.29
C LEU A 246 4.80 -21.45 -5.90
N PHE A 247 5.59 -22.41 -5.40
CA PHE A 247 5.21 -23.12 -4.18
C PHE A 247 6.35 -23.43 -3.20
N ALA A 248 5.95 -23.62 -1.95
CA ALA A 248 6.75 -24.30 -0.93
C ALA A 248 6.04 -25.57 -0.46
N ASP A 249 6.83 -26.59 -0.15
CA ASP A 249 6.35 -27.87 0.36
C ASP A 249 7.27 -28.32 1.50
N LYS A 250 7.04 -27.75 2.69
CA LYS A 250 7.88 -27.94 3.88
C LYS A 250 7.03 -27.97 5.14
N ALA A 251 6.85 -29.16 5.72
CA ALA A 251 6.02 -29.35 6.90
C ALA A 251 6.52 -28.58 8.14
N GLN A 252 7.84 -28.35 8.23
CA GLN A 252 8.52 -27.78 9.41
C GLN A 252 9.53 -26.68 9.05
N GLY A 253 9.82 -25.82 10.02
CA GLY A 253 10.83 -24.75 9.95
C GLY A 253 10.39 -23.52 10.73
N LYS A 254 11.35 -22.75 11.27
CA LYS A 254 11.05 -21.48 11.95
C LYS A 254 10.67 -20.35 10.99
N TYR A 255 11.16 -20.42 9.74
CA TYR A 255 10.88 -19.48 8.65
C TYR A 255 11.22 -20.18 7.33
N ASN A 256 10.28 -20.20 6.39
CA ASN A 256 10.49 -20.72 5.04
C ASN A 256 9.94 -19.72 3.99
N THR A 257 10.51 -19.76 2.80
CA THR A 257 10.15 -18.82 1.72
C THR A 257 10.11 -19.50 0.36
N ILE A 258 9.15 -19.13 -0.49
CA ILE A 258 9.04 -19.64 -1.86
C ILE A 258 10.23 -19.13 -2.70
N ILE A 259 10.44 -17.81 -2.76
CA ILE A 259 11.64 -17.22 -3.40
C ILE A 259 12.47 -16.41 -2.40
N ALA A 260 13.75 -16.76 -2.23
CA ALA A 260 14.70 -16.02 -1.41
C ALA A 260 15.60 -15.12 -2.27
N GLY A 261 15.70 -13.83 -1.93
CA GLY A 261 16.48 -12.83 -2.68
C GLY A 261 17.95 -12.68 -2.24
N GLU A 262 18.62 -11.71 -2.87
CA GLU A 262 20.00 -11.29 -2.57
C GLU A 262 20.00 -9.93 -1.84
N ASN A 263 20.16 -9.99 -0.50
CA ASN A 263 20.55 -8.87 0.37
C ASN A 263 19.84 -7.52 0.14
N GLY A 264 18.52 -7.50 -0.06
CA GLY A 264 17.76 -6.24 -0.16
C GLY A 264 17.76 -5.55 -1.53
N LYS A 265 18.44 -6.11 -2.55
CA LYS A 265 18.66 -5.42 -3.83
C LYS A 265 18.03 -6.09 -5.05
N THR A 266 17.42 -7.27 -4.88
CA THR A 266 16.81 -8.00 -6.00
C THR A 266 15.38 -7.54 -6.24
N GLN A 267 15.04 -7.17 -7.48
CA GLN A 267 13.65 -6.96 -7.91
C GLN A 267 13.02 -8.26 -8.45
N VAL A 268 11.73 -8.45 -8.21
CA VAL A 268 10.89 -9.53 -8.78
C VAL A 268 9.49 -9.02 -9.08
N TRP A 269 8.87 -9.50 -10.15
CA TRP A 269 7.47 -9.24 -10.50
C TRP A 269 6.74 -10.57 -10.58
N LEU A 270 5.63 -10.69 -9.86
CA LEU A 270 4.74 -11.86 -9.81
C LEU A 270 3.40 -11.43 -10.43
N ASP A 271 3.19 -11.77 -11.70
CA ASP A 271 2.03 -11.36 -12.50
C ASP A 271 1.08 -12.55 -12.69
N GLN A 272 -0.17 -12.42 -12.24
CA GLN A 272 -1.23 -13.44 -12.33
C GLN A 272 -0.80 -14.83 -11.79
N CYS A 273 0.15 -14.84 -10.86
CA CYS A 273 0.73 -16.06 -10.29
C CYS A 273 -0.11 -16.62 -9.14
N VAL A 274 -0.04 -17.94 -8.95
CA VAL A 274 -0.50 -18.60 -7.72
C VAL A 274 0.70 -18.82 -6.81
N MET A 275 0.62 -18.42 -5.55
CA MET A 275 1.70 -18.51 -4.56
C MET A 275 1.21 -19.36 -3.38
N LEU A 276 1.68 -20.61 -3.31
CA LEU A 276 1.07 -21.67 -2.51
C LEU A 276 2.05 -22.29 -1.50
N ASN A 277 1.53 -22.66 -0.33
CA ASN A 277 2.16 -23.64 0.56
C ASN A 277 1.40 -24.96 0.48
N LYS A 278 2.01 -26.00 -0.10
CA LYS A 278 1.38 -27.34 -0.26
C LYS A 278 1.06 -28.00 1.10
N GLN A 279 1.64 -27.53 2.20
CA GLN A 279 1.44 -28.08 3.55
C GLN A 279 0.34 -27.39 4.37
N GLY A 280 -0.33 -26.36 3.83
CA GLY A 280 -1.40 -25.64 4.52
C GLY A 280 -0.93 -24.54 5.49
N ARG A 281 -1.80 -23.54 5.75
CA ARG A 281 -1.45 -22.28 6.43
C ARG A 281 -0.68 -22.42 7.74
N TRP A 282 -1.05 -23.38 8.59
CA TRP A 282 -0.45 -23.62 9.91
C TRP A 282 0.83 -24.46 9.88
N LYS A 283 1.46 -24.72 8.72
CA LYS A 283 2.69 -25.52 8.56
C LYS A 283 3.83 -24.74 7.92
N GLY A 284 5.06 -25.10 8.28
CA GLY A 284 6.29 -24.60 7.68
C GLY A 284 6.69 -23.14 7.94
N ASN A 285 5.78 -22.28 8.43
CA ASN A 285 5.93 -20.80 8.43
C ASN A 285 6.37 -20.29 7.05
N VAL A 286 5.58 -20.61 6.03
CA VAL A 286 5.86 -20.22 4.64
C VAL A 286 5.40 -18.79 4.38
N ASN A 287 6.32 -17.98 3.86
CA ASN A 287 6.07 -16.66 3.32
C ASN A 287 6.40 -16.70 1.81
N VAL A 288 5.83 -15.84 0.97
CA VAL A 288 6.17 -15.88 -0.47
C VAL A 288 7.65 -15.51 -0.70
N LEU A 289 8.13 -14.46 -0.03
CA LEU A 289 9.42 -13.84 -0.34
C LEU A 289 10.35 -13.74 0.87
N GLY A 290 11.63 -14.00 0.62
CA GLY A 290 12.72 -13.95 1.59
C GLY A 290 13.83 -12.96 1.24
N ASN A 291 14.67 -12.66 2.23
CA ASN A 291 15.88 -11.83 2.09
C ASN A 291 15.67 -10.44 1.46
N ARG A 292 14.50 -9.82 1.72
CA ARG A 292 14.14 -8.46 1.31
C ARG A 292 14.12 -8.26 -0.22
N TYR A 293 13.29 -9.02 -0.94
CA TYR A 293 12.94 -8.68 -2.32
C TYR A 293 12.28 -7.29 -2.42
N VAL A 294 12.54 -6.56 -3.50
CA VAL A 294 11.70 -5.45 -3.96
C VAL A 294 10.70 -6.03 -4.96
N SER A 295 9.52 -6.38 -4.45
CA SER A 295 8.50 -7.13 -5.19
C SER A 295 7.37 -6.28 -5.74
N TYR A 296 6.89 -6.66 -6.91
CA TYR A 296 5.68 -6.15 -7.55
C TYR A 296 4.71 -7.32 -7.79
N ILE A 297 3.44 -7.15 -7.46
CA ILE A 297 2.42 -8.20 -7.57
C ILE A 297 1.20 -7.64 -8.30
N THR A 298 0.77 -8.29 -9.38
CA THR A 298 -0.37 -7.86 -10.20
C THR A 298 -1.26 -9.04 -10.53
N GLY A 299 -2.53 -9.03 -10.10
CA GLY A 299 -3.42 -10.19 -10.28
C GLY A 299 -3.00 -11.42 -9.47
N GLY A 300 -3.69 -12.54 -9.67
CA GLY A 300 -3.33 -13.84 -9.08
C GLY A 300 -3.71 -14.02 -7.61
N LEU A 301 -3.15 -15.05 -6.98
CA LEU A 301 -3.56 -15.58 -5.67
C LEU A 301 -2.36 -15.91 -4.77
N SER A 302 -2.40 -15.48 -3.52
CA SER A 302 -1.52 -15.95 -2.44
C SER A 302 -2.33 -16.77 -1.42
N THR A 303 -1.98 -18.04 -1.18
CA THR A 303 -2.79 -18.89 -0.28
C THR A 303 -2.02 -19.96 0.50
N GLN A 304 -2.59 -20.35 1.65
CA GLN A 304 -2.02 -21.29 2.64
C GLN A 304 -0.73 -20.77 3.30
N LEU A 305 -0.55 -19.46 3.38
CA LEU A 305 0.68 -18.83 3.86
C LEU A 305 0.60 -18.47 5.35
N ASN A 306 1.76 -18.17 5.94
CA ASN A 306 1.78 -17.59 7.29
C ASN A 306 1.25 -16.14 7.27
N ASN A 307 1.64 -15.35 6.27
CA ASN A 307 1.28 -13.94 6.08
C ASN A 307 0.94 -13.67 4.61
N GLY A 308 0.26 -12.56 4.33
CA GLY A 308 0.20 -11.98 2.99
C GLY A 308 1.60 -11.58 2.48
N PRO A 309 1.81 -11.55 1.15
CA PRO A 309 3.13 -11.28 0.57
C PRO A 309 3.59 -9.83 0.77
N ALA A 310 4.89 -9.66 1.02
CA ALA A 310 5.54 -8.35 0.96
C ALA A 310 5.58 -7.82 -0.49
N ALA A 311 5.28 -6.54 -0.70
CA ALA A 311 5.34 -5.90 -2.01
C ALA A 311 5.51 -4.37 -1.93
N ARG A 312 6.25 -3.79 -2.88
CA ARG A 312 6.29 -2.34 -3.12
C ARG A 312 4.99 -1.83 -3.75
N LEU A 313 4.33 -2.69 -4.54
CA LEU A 313 3.01 -2.51 -5.13
C LEU A 313 2.33 -3.88 -5.27
N MET A 314 1.08 -3.96 -4.83
CA MET A 314 0.18 -5.09 -5.01
C MET A 314 -1.12 -4.56 -5.64
N ARG A 315 -1.52 -5.04 -6.82
CA ARG A 315 -2.74 -4.59 -7.51
C ARG A 315 -3.60 -5.78 -7.95
N ASN A 316 -4.92 -5.67 -7.80
CA ASN A 316 -5.91 -6.66 -8.26
C ASN A 316 -5.65 -8.08 -7.70
N HIS A 317 -5.04 -8.20 -6.51
CA HIS A 317 -4.55 -9.47 -5.96
C HIS A 317 -5.53 -10.07 -4.93
N ARG A 318 -5.59 -11.41 -4.83
CA ARG A 318 -6.37 -12.10 -3.79
C ARG A 318 -5.43 -12.82 -2.81
N VAL A 319 -5.70 -12.69 -1.51
CA VAL A 319 -4.99 -13.37 -0.42
C VAL A 319 -6.00 -14.21 0.33
N GLU A 320 -5.76 -15.52 0.47
CA GLU A 320 -6.75 -16.47 1.01
C GLU A 320 -6.14 -17.45 1.99
N HIS A 321 -6.86 -17.81 3.04
CA HIS A 321 -6.47 -18.88 3.96
C HIS A 321 -5.06 -18.66 4.56
N ILE A 322 -4.86 -17.53 5.26
CA ILE A 322 -3.57 -17.20 5.90
C ILE A 322 -3.64 -17.29 7.42
N THR A 323 -2.48 -17.43 8.07
CA THR A 323 -2.38 -17.65 9.53
C THR A 323 -2.36 -16.35 10.34
N SER A 324 -1.71 -15.31 9.82
CA SER A 324 -1.52 -14.03 10.51
C SER A 324 -1.76 -12.88 9.52
N ASP A 325 -0.83 -11.95 9.39
CA ASP A 325 -1.14 -10.63 8.90
C ASP A 325 -1.28 -10.57 7.38
N ALA A 326 -2.26 -9.83 6.86
CA ALA A 326 -2.39 -9.64 5.41
C ALA A 326 -1.53 -8.48 4.89
N PHE A 327 -1.63 -7.29 5.49
CA PHE A 327 -1.04 -6.06 4.95
C PHE A 327 -0.01 -5.36 5.87
N THR A 328 0.94 -6.13 6.43
CA THR A 328 2.06 -5.59 7.24
C THR A 328 3.27 -5.20 6.40
N SER A 329 3.60 -6.01 5.40
CA SER A 329 4.82 -5.85 4.56
C SER A 329 4.54 -5.30 3.16
N VAL A 330 3.33 -4.83 2.89
CA VAL A 330 2.96 -4.14 1.66
C VAL A 330 3.15 -2.63 1.82
N ALA A 331 3.70 -1.94 0.83
CA ALA A 331 3.72 -0.47 0.80
C ALA A 331 2.43 0.08 0.19
N VAL A 332 2.01 -0.46 -0.96
CA VAL A 332 0.81 -0.05 -1.68
C VAL A 332 0.00 -1.29 -2.05
N ALA A 333 -1.26 -1.37 -1.63
CA ALA A 333 -2.22 -2.38 -2.09
C ALA A 333 -3.45 -1.70 -2.70
N ILE A 334 -3.83 -2.11 -3.91
CA ILE A 334 -4.91 -1.52 -4.71
C ILE A 334 -5.87 -2.62 -5.18
N ASN A 335 -7.18 -2.39 -5.10
CA ASN A 335 -8.22 -3.29 -5.63
C ASN A 335 -8.05 -4.76 -5.16
N SER A 336 -7.53 -4.98 -3.95
CA SER A 336 -7.05 -6.29 -3.49
C SER A 336 -7.92 -6.85 -2.35
N THR A 337 -8.13 -8.16 -2.36
CA THR A 337 -9.10 -8.84 -1.48
C THR A 337 -8.41 -9.86 -0.57
N VAL A 338 -8.78 -9.85 0.71
CA VAL A 338 -8.36 -10.83 1.73
C VAL A 338 -9.57 -11.64 2.17
N VAL A 339 -9.43 -12.96 2.22
CA VAL A 339 -10.46 -13.90 2.70
C VAL A 339 -9.84 -14.86 3.71
N ASP A 340 -10.53 -15.12 4.82
CA ASP A 340 -10.16 -16.18 5.77
C ASP A 340 -8.72 -16.06 6.29
N ILE A 341 -8.50 -15.03 7.13
CA ILE A 341 -7.39 -15.03 8.08
C ILE A 341 -7.81 -15.87 9.30
N ASP A 342 -7.07 -16.93 9.63
CA ASP A 342 -7.23 -17.66 10.89
C ASP A 342 -5.89 -18.23 11.39
N ARG A 343 -5.50 -17.81 12.61
CA ARG A 343 -4.31 -18.33 13.30
C ARG A 343 -4.46 -19.78 13.76
N GLY A 344 -5.69 -20.28 13.89
CA GLY A 344 -6.01 -21.62 14.37
C GLY A 344 -5.24 -21.99 15.64
N PRO A 345 -4.48 -23.11 15.65
CA PRO A 345 -3.72 -23.56 16.81
C PRO A 345 -2.41 -22.79 17.06
N THR A 346 -2.05 -21.83 16.21
CA THR A 346 -0.77 -21.10 16.33
C THR A 346 -0.84 -19.92 17.30
N SER A 347 0.31 -19.49 17.80
CA SER A 347 0.48 -18.27 18.60
C SER A 347 0.61 -16.99 17.76
N ALA A 348 0.12 -16.99 16.52
CA ALA A 348 0.19 -15.84 15.62
C ALA A 348 -0.79 -14.72 16.05
N HIS A 349 -0.60 -13.52 15.50
CA HIS A 349 -1.35 -12.32 15.88
C HIS A 349 -2.07 -11.75 14.65
N PRO A 350 -3.23 -12.32 14.27
CA PRO A 350 -3.84 -12.05 12.98
C PRO A 350 -4.41 -10.63 12.87
N ASP A 351 -3.87 -9.86 11.93
CA ASP A 351 -4.23 -8.48 11.63
C ASP A 351 -4.49 -8.31 10.11
N PHE A 352 -5.63 -7.72 9.72
CA PHE A 352 -5.86 -7.38 8.30
C PHE A 352 -4.85 -6.32 7.81
N HIS A 353 -4.60 -5.30 8.63
CA HIS A 353 -3.45 -4.41 8.48
C HIS A 353 -2.77 -4.24 9.84
N GLN A 354 -1.44 -4.34 9.87
CA GLN A 354 -0.62 -4.00 11.03
C GLN A 354 0.42 -2.95 10.64
N SER A 355 0.48 -1.82 11.36
CA SER A 355 1.67 -0.97 11.37
C SER A 355 2.55 -1.31 12.57
N HIS A 356 3.75 -1.81 12.31
CA HIS A 356 4.77 -2.12 13.32
C HIS A 356 6.11 -1.47 12.97
N VAL A 357 6.88 -1.11 13.99
CA VAL A 357 8.24 -0.55 13.90
C VAL A 357 9.12 -1.17 14.96
N ALA A 358 10.41 -1.35 14.65
CA ALA A 358 11.36 -1.98 15.57
C ALA A 358 11.82 -1.08 16.73
N LYS A 359 11.58 0.24 16.64
CA LYS A 359 11.93 1.20 17.69
C LYS A 359 10.80 2.21 17.97
N PRO A 360 10.62 2.70 19.23
CA PRO A 360 9.51 3.61 19.58
C PRO A 360 9.59 5.03 18.99
N ASP A 361 10.75 5.44 18.49
CA ASP A 361 11.01 6.73 17.84
C ASP A 361 10.72 6.72 16.33
N GLN A 362 10.83 5.55 15.69
CA GLN A 362 10.59 5.35 14.27
C GLN A 362 9.10 5.44 13.93
N PHE A 363 8.80 5.91 12.72
CA PHE A 363 7.51 5.75 12.06
C PHE A 363 7.60 4.71 10.94
N ASN A 364 6.52 3.96 10.74
CA ASN A 364 6.23 3.30 9.48
C ASN A 364 5.56 4.33 8.56
N THR A 365 6.00 4.44 7.31
CA THR A 365 5.57 5.51 6.38
C THR A 365 5.13 4.98 5.02
N ASN A 366 4.36 5.81 4.29
CA ASN A 366 3.84 5.55 2.95
C ASN A 366 3.19 4.15 2.82
N ARG A 367 2.20 3.90 3.69
CA ARG A 367 1.30 2.76 3.59
C ARG A 367 0.00 3.21 2.95
N ILE A 368 -0.31 2.67 1.78
CA ILE A 368 -1.51 2.98 1.04
C ILE A 368 -2.32 1.70 0.84
N LEU A 369 -3.54 1.67 1.36
CA LEU A 369 -4.54 0.65 1.06
C LEU A 369 -5.72 1.34 0.35
N TYR A 370 -5.95 1.01 -0.92
CA TYR A 370 -6.97 1.64 -1.75
C TYR A 370 -7.90 0.60 -2.39
N ASN A 371 -9.21 0.77 -2.24
CA ASN A 371 -10.23 -0.18 -2.71
C ASN A 371 -10.01 -1.63 -2.23
N VAL A 372 -9.44 -1.83 -1.03
CA VAL A 372 -9.17 -3.18 -0.49
C VAL A 372 -10.30 -3.66 0.42
N ARG A 373 -10.54 -4.97 0.45
CA ARG A 373 -11.52 -5.60 1.34
C ARG A 373 -10.96 -6.80 2.09
N GLY A 374 -11.34 -6.94 3.35
CA GLY A 374 -11.19 -8.17 4.13
C GLY A 374 -12.57 -8.72 4.52
N ILE A 375 -12.78 -10.02 4.33
CA ILE A 375 -14.02 -10.74 4.67
C ILE A 375 -13.71 -12.09 5.32
N ASP A 376 -14.66 -12.65 6.05
CA ASP A 376 -14.57 -13.96 6.72
C ASP A 376 -13.34 -14.14 7.64
N CYS A 377 -12.81 -13.04 8.18
CA CYS A 377 -11.56 -13.04 8.94
C CYS A 377 -11.76 -13.30 10.44
N ILE A 378 -10.99 -14.20 11.02
CA ILE A 378 -10.85 -14.46 12.46
C ILE A 378 -9.67 -13.61 12.98
N ALA A 379 -9.74 -12.29 12.76
CA ALA A 379 -8.61 -11.37 12.93
C ALA A 379 -9.00 -10.00 13.53
N GLN A 380 -7.98 -9.21 13.86
CA GLN A 380 -8.13 -7.76 14.01
C GLN A 380 -8.27 -7.10 12.64
N GLY A 381 -8.89 -5.91 12.62
CA GLY A 381 -9.04 -5.12 11.40
C GLY A 381 -7.81 -4.26 11.14
N PHE A 382 -7.97 -2.96 11.31
CA PHE A 382 -6.85 -2.01 11.27
C PHE A 382 -6.17 -1.98 12.64
N PHE A 383 -4.95 -2.49 12.71
CA PHE A 383 -4.11 -2.48 13.90
C PHE A 383 -2.85 -1.66 13.67
N GLY A 384 -2.32 -1.04 14.73
CA GLY A 384 -0.95 -0.58 14.66
C GLY A 384 -0.48 0.38 15.74
N LEU A 385 0.79 0.73 15.58
CA LEU A 385 1.46 1.85 16.21
C LEU A 385 2.37 2.59 15.23
N ASN A 386 2.73 3.82 15.59
CA ASN A 386 3.82 4.57 14.96
C ASN A 386 3.68 4.64 13.42
N LEU A 387 2.61 5.26 12.95
CA LEU A 387 2.25 5.36 11.53
C LEU A 387 2.26 6.83 11.09
N LYS A 388 2.93 7.13 9.98
CA LYS A 388 2.95 8.48 9.38
C LYS A 388 2.73 8.44 7.87
N ASP A 389 2.22 9.52 7.29
CA ASP A 389 2.03 9.71 5.84
C ASP A 389 1.45 8.46 5.17
N SER A 390 0.26 8.05 5.63
CA SER A 390 -0.36 6.77 5.22
C SER A 390 -1.87 6.92 5.06
N ALA A 391 -2.43 6.25 4.04
CA ALA A 391 -3.80 6.44 3.58
C ALA A 391 -4.55 5.11 3.41
N PHE A 392 -5.75 5.06 3.97
CA PHE A 392 -6.69 3.95 3.88
C PHE A 392 -7.96 4.50 3.24
N VAL A 393 -8.27 4.08 2.01
CA VAL A 393 -9.28 4.72 1.16
C VAL A 393 -10.19 3.66 0.54
N ASN A 394 -11.51 3.86 0.62
CA ASN A 394 -12.52 2.88 0.18
C ASN A 394 -12.24 1.46 0.72
N CYS A 395 -11.95 1.35 2.02
CA CYS A 395 -11.58 0.06 2.61
C CYS A 395 -12.76 -0.58 3.35
N LEU A 396 -13.04 -1.85 3.07
CA LEU A 396 -13.96 -2.70 3.83
C LEU A 396 -13.14 -3.65 4.72
N TYR A 397 -13.56 -3.84 5.96
CA TYR A 397 -13.13 -5.02 6.72
C TYR A 397 -14.29 -5.55 7.56
N ASP A 398 -14.73 -6.77 7.22
CA ASP A 398 -15.60 -7.57 8.08
C ASP A 398 -14.87 -8.78 8.68
N LYS A 399 -15.34 -9.21 9.84
CA LYS A 399 -14.81 -10.35 10.60
C LYS A 399 -15.91 -11.37 10.88
N VAL A 400 -15.49 -12.61 11.12
CA VAL A 400 -16.41 -13.65 11.61
C VAL A 400 -17.09 -13.18 12.90
N GLN A 401 -18.43 -13.26 12.93
CA GLN A 401 -19.24 -12.79 14.05
C GLN A 401 -18.90 -13.52 15.35
N GLY A 402 -19.13 -12.85 16.49
CA GLY A 402 -18.76 -13.36 17.83
C GLY A 402 -17.27 -13.20 18.20
N ASN A 403 -16.38 -12.90 17.25
CA ASN A 403 -14.96 -12.71 17.56
C ASN A 403 -14.68 -11.40 18.34
N TYR A 404 -13.87 -11.48 19.41
CA TYR A 404 -13.53 -10.38 20.31
C TYR A 404 -12.50 -9.37 19.78
N TYR A 405 -11.79 -9.69 18.68
CA TYR A 405 -10.80 -8.80 18.05
C TYR A 405 -11.40 -7.44 17.65
N ARG A 406 -10.55 -6.41 17.47
CA ARG A 406 -10.93 -5.02 17.21
C ARG A 406 -10.03 -4.36 16.17
N SER A 407 -10.46 -3.26 15.56
CA SER A 407 -9.53 -2.29 14.96
C SER A 407 -9.03 -1.37 16.07
N GLN A 408 -7.72 -1.18 16.22
CA GLN A 408 -7.16 -0.40 17.33
C GLN A 408 -5.79 0.21 17.03
N TYR A 409 -5.60 1.48 17.39
CA TYR A 409 -4.35 2.22 17.19
C TYR A 409 -3.74 2.73 18.50
N SER A 410 -2.42 2.82 18.53
CA SER A 410 -1.57 3.14 19.69
C SER A 410 -0.31 3.89 19.26
N GLY A 411 0.50 4.40 20.20
CA GLY A 411 1.74 5.12 19.87
C GLY A 411 1.48 6.40 19.05
N LYS A 412 2.41 6.77 18.17
CA LYS A 412 2.31 8.02 17.39
C LYS A 412 1.58 7.81 16.06
N LEU A 413 0.58 8.63 15.75
CA LEU A 413 0.02 8.78 14.40
C LEU A 413 0.24 10.23 13.94
N ASP A 414 0.87 10.43 12.79
CA ASP A 414 1.15 11.76 12.21
C ASP A 414 0.76 11.79 10.74
N HIS A 415 -0.22 12.60 10.34
CA HIS A 415 -0.72 12.65 8.96
C HIS A 415 -1.18 11.27 8.44
N VAL A 416 -2.34 10.81 8.94
CA VAL A 416 -2.93 9.51 8.60
C VAL A 416 -4.38 9.67 8.16
N LEU A 417 -4.70 9.17 6.96
CA LEU A 417 -6.00 9.36 6.30
C LEU A 417 -6.82 8.06 6.31
N PHE A 418 -8.08 8.14 6.73
CA PHE A 418 -9.04 7.05 6.75
C PHE A 418 -10.34 7.52 6.08
N PHE A 419 -10.43 7.34 4.76
CA PHE A 419 -11.52 7.85 3.93
C PHE A 419 -12.41 6.72 3.43
N HIS A 420 -13.73 6.88 3.53
CA HIS A 420 -14.68 5.88 3.02
C HIS A 420 -14.43 4.46 3.58
N ILE A 421 -14.10 4.36 4.88
CA ILE A 421 -13.92 3.08 5.59
C ILE A 421 -15.28 2.47 5.93
N THR A 422 -15.42 1.15 5.83
CA THR A 422 -16.61 0.39 6.27
C THR A 422 -16.21 -0.72 7.22
N LEU A 423 -16.64 -0.62 8.49
CA LEU A 423 -16.43 -1.62 9.54
C LEU A 423 -17.78 -2.13 10.07
N PRO A 424 -18.44 -3.09 9.39
CA PRO A 424 -19.79 -3.56 9.71
C PRO A 424 -19.89 -4.29 11.06
N ASN A 425 -19.05 -5.29 11.35
CA ASN A 425 -19.07 -5.99 12.65
C ASN A 425 -17.91 -5.60 13.59
N GLN A 426 -17.16 -4.51 13.30
CA GLN A 426 -15.87 -4.24 13.96
C GLN A 426 -15.84 -2.90 14.74
N THR A 427 -15.45 -2.96 16.02
CA THR A 427 -15.22 -1.79 16.87
C THR A 427 -13.87 -1.15 16.58
N TRP A 428 -13.84 0.18 16.50
CA TRP A 428 -12.61 0.99 16.52
C TRP A 428 -12.22 1.41 17.94
N LEU A 429 -10.94 1.32 18.30
CA LEU A 429 -10.45 1.65 19.65
C LEU A 429 -9.16 2.46 19.63
N TRP A 430 -9.23 3.70 20.11
CA TRP A 430 -8.06 4.53 20.40
C TRP A 430 -7.46 4.13 21.76
N ARG A 431 -6.21 3.64 21.77
CA ARG A 431 -5.58 3.03 22.97
C ARG A 431 -4.87 4.04 23.87
N SER A 432 -4.68 3.67 25.14
CA SER A 432 -4.27 4.54 26.26
C SER A 432 -2.89 5.21 26.16
N ASN A 433 -2.11 4.92 25.11
CA ASN A 433 -0.81 5.51 24.82
C ASN A 433 -0.75 6.16 23.42
N LEU A 434 -1.91 6.40 22.81
CA LEU A 434 -2.03 7.08 21.52
C LEU A 434 -1.62 8.55 21.62
N LYS A 435 -0.90 9.04 20.61
CA LYS A 435 -0.63 10.45 20.30
C LYS A 435 -0.94 10.70 18.83
N THR A 436 -1.69 11.75 18.52
CA THR A 436 -2.17 12.06 17.16
C THR A 436 -1.83 13.47 16.72
N ARG A 437 -1.37 13.63 15.47
CA ARG A 437 -1.31 14.88 14.72
C ARG A 437 -1.87 14.62 13.32
N ASN A 438 -2.62 15.57 12.76
CA ASN A 438 -3.14 15.53 11.39
C ASN A 438 -3.81 14.20 10.99
N CYS A 439 -4.61 13.60 11.87
CA CYS A 439 -5.31 12.33 11.61
C CYS A 439 -6.74 12.62 11.15
N TYR A 440 -7.20 12.00 10.06
CA TYR A 440 -8.49 12.30 9.45
C TYR A 440 -9.32 11.04 9.23
N ILE A 441 -10.52 11.00 9.81
CA ILE A 441 -11.57 10.01 9.51
C ILE A 441 -12.72 10.74 8.82
N LEU A 442 -12.88 10.53 7.52
CA LEU A 442 -13.88 11.21 6.68
C LEU A 442 -14.79 10.20 5.97
N ASN A 443 -16.04 10.58 5.76
CA ASN A 443 -17.02 9.86 4.93
C ASN A 443 -17.15 8.36 5.27
N SER A 444 -16.96 7.96 6.53
CA SER A 444 -16.77 6.55 6.93
C SER A 444 -17.95 5.98 7.72
N LEU A 445 -17.96 4.67 7.91
CA LEU A 445 -19.08 3.91 8.51
C LEU A 445 -18.50 2.86 9.49
N PHE A 446 -18.83 2.96 10.78
CA PHE A 446 -18.31 2.07 11.83
C PHE A 446 -19.40 1.52 12.75
N GLN A 447 -19.22 0.27 13.21
CA GLN A 447 -20.11 -0.33 14.21
C GLN A 447 -20.08 0.44 15.53
N SER A 448 -18.89 0.84 15.99
CA SER A 448 -18.70 1.64 17.21
C SER A 448 -17.28 2.20 17.25
N MET A 449 -17.08 3.30 17.96
CA MET A 449 -15.76 3.89 18.19
C MET A 449 -15.59 4.25 19.68
N GLY A 450 -14.51 3.77 20.29
CA GLY A 450 -14.19 4.02 21.70
C GLY A 450 -12.78 4.59 21.89
N THR A 451 -12.60 5.26 23.04
CA THR A 451 -11.34 5.91 23.42
C THR A 451 -10.97 5.49 24.84
N MET A 452 -9.78 4.91 25.02
CA MET A 452 -9.27 4.51 26.33
C MET A 452 -8.74 5.72 27.11
N LYS A 453 -8.85 5.69 28.44
CA LYS A 453 -8.21 6.68 29.32
C LYS A 453 -6.72 6.79 29.01
N GLY A 454 -6.24 8.00 28.75
CA GLY A 454 -4.84 8.29 28.36
C GLY A 454 -4.60 8.42 26.85
N ALA A 455 -5.53 7.97 26.01
CA ALA A 455 -5.46 8.18 24.56
C ALA A 455 -5.60 9.66 24.22
N ASP A 456 -4.65 10.21 23.47
CA ASP A 456 -4.71 11.57 22.95
C ASP A 456 -5.26 11.53 21.53
N VAL A 457 -6.45 12.11 21.35
CA VAL A 457 -7.18 12.20 20.08
C VAL A 457 -7.38 13.65 19.65
N LEU A 458 -6.64 14.61 20.23
CA LEU A 458 -6.79 16.04 19.91
C LEU A 458 -6.42 16.36 18.47
N GLY A 459 -5.51 15.59 17.88
CA GLY A 459 -5.13 15.68 16.47
C GLY A 459 -5.96 14.79 15.53
N VAL A 460 -7.14 14.30 15.95
CA VAL A 460 -8.04 13.52 15.11
C VAL A 460 -9.26 14.35 14.69
N THR A 461 -9.34 14.70 13.42
CA THR A 461 -10.56 15.18 12.77
C THR A 461 -11.46 14.00 12.41
N ILE A 462 -12.72 14.02 12.86
CA ILE A 462 -13.74 13.05 12.42
C ILE A 462 -14.96 13.83 11.93
N SER A 463 -15.25 13.71 10.64
CA SER A 463 -16.40 14.35 10.00
C SER A 463 -17.18 13.36 9.15
N ASP A 464 -18.45 13.70 8.90
CA ASP A 464 -19.29 13.06 7.90
C ASP A 464 -19.34 11.53 7.99
N THR A 465 -19.31 11.04 9.22
CA THR A 465 -19.16 9.63 9.57
C THR A 465 -20.48 9.09 10.14
N HIS A 466 -20.77 7.83 9.86
CA HIS A 466 -21.91 7.10 10.39
C HIS A 466 -21.48 6.11 11.48
N ILE A 467 -22.14 6.12 12.64
CA ILE A 467 -21.85 5.21 13.76
C ILE A 467 -23.11 4.41 14.13
N MET A 468 -23.05 3.08 14.04
CA MET A 468 -24.24 2.24 14.20
C MET A 468 -24.65 2.05 15.66
N GLY A 469 -23.66 1.85 16.55
CA GLY A 469 -23.87 1.65 17.98
C GLY A 469 -24.10 2.95 18.75
N LYS A 470 -24.82 2.86 19.88
CA LYS A 470 -25.19 4.01 20.74
C LYS A 470 -24.00 4.73 21.40
N ASN A 471 -22.82 4.12 21.40
CA ASN A 471 -21.59 4.70 21.96
C ASN A 471 -20.79 5.41 20.87
N SER A 472 -21.17 6.65 20.55
CA SER A 472 -20.42 7.56 19.69
C SER A 472 -19.52 8.49 20.50
N MET A 473 -18.48 9.06 19.86
CA MET A 473 -17.70 10.15 20.47
C MET A 473 -18.46 11.48 20.32
N SER A 474 -18.52 12.29 21.39
CA SER A 474 -19.28 13.54 21.46
C SER A 474 -18.70 14.73 20.66
N LYS A 475 -17.74 14.49 19.76
CA LYS A 475 -17.00 15.53 19.01
C LYS A 475 -16.90 15.28 17.50
N THR A 476 -17.71 14.39 16.94
CA THR A 476 -17.81 14.15 15.49
C THR A 476 -18.66 15.21 14.79
N ALA A 477 -18.12 15.86 13.77
CA ALA A 477 -18.89 16.75 12.89
C ALA A 477 -19.80 15.94 11.95
N HIS A 478 -20.99 16.46 11.67
CA HIS A 478 -22.01 15.86 10.79
C HIS A 478 -22.32 14.36 11.05
N LEU A 479 -22.24 13.90 12.31
CA LEU A 479 -22.52 12.51 12.68
C LEU A 479 -23.94 12.08 12.27
N THR A 480 -24.09 10.90 11.68
CA THR A 480 -25.37 10.17 11.65
C THR A 480 -25.25 8.85 12.41
N VAL A 481 -26.38 8.34 12.92
CA VAL A 481 -26.43 7.13 13.75
C VAL A 481 -27.62 6.25 13.40
N GLY A 482 -27.56 4.96 13.75
CA GLY A 482 -28.65 3.99 13.56
C GLY A 482 -28.24 2.78 12.72
N SER A 483 -29.20 2.10 12.10
CA SER A 483 -28.88 1.07 11.11
C SER A 483 -28.45 1.73 9.79
N PRO A 484 -27.37 1.28 9.13
CA PRO A 484 -27.03 1.72 7.78
C PRO A 484 -27.85 1.00 6.71
N MET A 485 -28.66 0.01 7.11
CA MET A 485 -29.54 -0.78 6.23
C MET A 485 -28.80 -1.54 5.12
N PHE A 486 -27.64 -2.16 5.43
CA PHE A 486 -26.86 -2.95 4.46
C PHE A 486 -27.73 -3.93 3.66
N ILE A 487 -27.54 -3.95 2.33
CA ILE A 487 -28.45 -4.63 1.40
C ILE A 487 -28.44 -6.15 1.59
N ASN A 488 -27.26 -6.79 1.69
CA ASN A 488 -27.15 -8.21 2.04
C ASN A 488 -25.78 -8.50 2.67
N ALA A 489 -25.61 -8.09 3.93
CA ALA A 489 -24.37 -8.29 4.68
C ALA A 489 -24.00 -9.79 4.85
N GLN A 490 -25.00 -10.68 4.84
CA GLN A 490 -24.83 -12.13 4.94
C GLN A 490 -24.17 -12.73 3.69
N GLU A 491 -24.32 -12.11 2.52
CA GLU A 491 -23.63 -12.45 1.27
C GLU A 491 -22.42 -11.53 1.01
N ASN A 492 -21.88 -10.90 2.05
CA ASN A 492 -20.79 -9.91 1.97
C ASN A 492 -21.09 -8.67 1.10
N ASN A 493 -22.37 -8.35 0.82
CA ASN A 493 -22.79 -7.09 0.19
C ASN A 493 -23.08 -6.01 1.24
N PHE A 494 -22.10 -5.13 1.44
CA PHE A 494 -22.17 -3.99 2.36
C PHE A 494 -22.48 -2.65 1.67
N ALA A 495 -23.03 -2.67 0.45
CA ALA A 495 -23.73 -1.52 -0.10
C ALA A 495 -24.98 -1.19 0.75
N ILE A 496 -25.46 0.05 0.63
CA ILE A 496 -26.60 0.59 1.38
C ILE A 496 -27.66 1.11 0.41
N PRO A 497 -28.96 1.05 0.74
CA PRO A 497 -29.99 1.64 -0.09
C PRO A 497 -29.93 3.17 -0.01
N THR A 498 -30.38 3.83 -1.06
CA THR A 498 -30.56 5.30 -1.11
C THR A 498 -31.41 5.89 0.02
N SER A 499 -32.23 5.07 0.70
CA SER A 499 -33.02 5.46 1.89
C SER A 499 -32.24 5.42 3.23
N SER A 500 -30.98 5.01 3.21
CA SER A 500 -30.15 4.86 4.42
C SER A 500 -29.74 6.20 5.05
N PRO A 501 -29.68 6.32 6.40
CA PRO A 501 -29.11 7.48 7.10
C PRO A 501 -27.59 7.66 6.89
N ALA A 502 -26.94 6.77 6.13
CA ALA A 502 -25.56 6.89 5.67
C ALA A 502 -25.43 7.35 4.20
N ALA A 503 -26.51 7.34 3.41
CA ALA A 503 -26.48 7.68 1.98
C ALA A 503 -26.46 9.20 1.72
N GLY A 504 -25.99 9.61 0.54
CA GLY A 504 -26.27 10.89 -0.12
C GLY A 504 -25.97 12.21 0.61
N ASN A 505 -25.23 12.22 1.72
CA ASN A 505 -25.16 13.38 2.63
C ASN A 505 -23.74 13.91 2.91
N ALA A 506 -22.69 13.10 2.71
CA ALA A 506 -21.29 13.52 2.95
C ALA A 506 -20.74 14.34 1.76
N PRO A 507 -19.76 15.25 1.94
CA PRO A 507 -19.12 15.94 0.82
C PRO A 507 -18.22 15.00 0.01
N ARG A 508 -18.22 15.10 -1.33
CA ARG A 508 -17.30 14.34 -2.19
C ARG A 508 -15.84 14.77 -1.96
N LEU A 509 -14.95 13.80 -1.76
CA LEU A 509 -13.50 14.04 -1.68
C LEU A 509 -12.91 13.98 -3.09
N GLN A 510 -12.19 15.03 -3.52
CA GLN A 510 -11.63 15.13 -4.88
C GLN A 510 -10.61 14.01 -5.22
N THR A 511 -9.94 13.45 -4.21
CA THR A 511 -9.02 12.31 -4.35
C THR A 511 -9.72 10.94 -4.31
N VAL A 512 -11.05 10.87 -4.09
CA VAL A 512 -11.82 9.63 -4.01
C VAL A 512 -13.02 9.66 -4.98
N PRO A 513 -12.78 9.59 -6.30
CA PRO A 513 -13.80 9.82 -7.33
C PRO A 513 -14.77 8.64 -7.53
N ALA A 514 -14.55 7.52 -6.84
CA ALA A 514 -15.23 6.25 -7.04
C ALA A 514 -15.37 5.48 -5.73
N ASP A 515 -16.05 4.34 -5.78
CA ASP A 515 -16.21 3.39 -4.68
C ASP A 515 -15.25 2.18 -4.78
N ILE A 516 -15.33 1.26 -3.82
CA ILE A 516 -14.52 0.03 -3.71
C ILE A 516 -14.72 -0.97 -4.86
N ASN A 517 -15.77 -0.81 -5.66
CA ASN A 517 -16.06 -1.58 -6.86
C ASN A 517 -15.71 -0.80 -8.15
N GLY A 518 -15.23 0.44 -8.04
CA GLY A 518 -14.90 1.32 -9.17
C GLY A 518 -16.08 2.12 -9.75
N LYS A 519 -17.27 2.04 -9.14
CA LYS A 519 -18.48 2.82 -9.52
C LYS A 519 -18.21 4.30 -9.21
N ALA A 520 -18.46 5.21 -10.15
CA ALA A 520 -18.08 6.62 -10.03
C ALA A 520 -19.02 7.41 -9.09
N ARG A 521 -18.44 8.22 -8.19
CA ARG A 521 -19.15 9.16 -7.30
C ARG A 521 -19.47 10.45 -8.08
N GLN A 522 -20.59 10.43 -8.80
CA GLN A 522 -21.00 11.50 -9.73
C GLN A 522 -21.40 12.80 -9.01
N ASN A 523 -22.12 12.69 -7.88
CA ASN A 523 -22.67 13.82 -7.13
C ASN A 523 -21.64 14.45 -6.17
N ASP A 524 -21.76 15.75 -5.90
CA ASP A 524 -20.96 16.44 -4.86
C ASP A 524 -21.36 16.06 -3.44
N LYS A 525 -22.53 15.43 -3.28
CA LYS A 525 -22.96 14.74 -2.07
C LYS A 525 -22.95 13.23 -2.28
N VAL A 526 -22.26 12.51 -1.39
CA VAL A 526 -21.93 11.09 -1.52
C VAL A 526 -22.28 10.29 -0.28
N ASP A 527 -22.29 8.98 -0.45
CA ASP A 527 -22.55 7.99 0.59
C ASP A 527 -21.36 7.80 1.53
N ARG A 528 -21.66 7.43 2.77
CA ARG A 528 -20.68 7.14 3.82
C ARG A 528 -20.32 5.66 3.79
N GLY A 529 -19.03 5.37 3.86
CA GLY A 529 -18.46 4.04 3.65
C GLY A 529 -17.92 3.84 2.23
N ALA A 530 -17.49 2.61 1.96
CA ALA A 530 -16.64 2.23 0.84
C ALA A 530 -17.41 2.05 -0.48
N PHE A 531 -18.74 1.99 -0.41
CA PHE A 531 -19.65 1.75 -1.53
C PHE A 531 -20.36 3.06 -1.94
N ILE A 532 -20.99 3.06 -3.12
CA ILE A 532 -22.08 3.99 -3.47
C ILE A 532 -23.43 3.30 -3.21
N ALA A 533 -24.45 4.07 -2.84
CA ALA A 533 -25.78 3.55 -2.59
C ALA A 533 -26.45 2.94 -3.85
N GLU A 534 -27.49 2.14 -3.62
CA GLU A 534 -28.30 1.45 -4.64
C GLU A 534 -29.81 1.72 -4.45
#